data_AF-A0AAD2HBE9-F1
#
_entry.id   AF-A0AAD2HBE9-F1
#
_cell.length_a   1.000
_cell.length_b   1.000
_cell.length_c   1.000
_cell.angle_alpha   90.00
_cell.angle_beta   90.00
_cell.angle_gamma   90.00
#
_symmetry.space_group_name_H-M   'P 1'
#
loop_
_entity.id
_entity.type
_entity.pdbx_description
1 polymer ?
#
loop_
_entity_poly.entity_id
_entity_poly.type
_entity_poly.pdbx_seq_one_letter_code
_entity_poly.pdbx_strand_id
1 'polypeptide(L)'
;MSLSPSPPRLPAMDSTLGAMEVGGVVGTFLFGIETLQTFHYFRRFSQDPAYLKWTVALLWFLELGHSITTWHLLYSLTVTFYGQPQHIQTPPISLPLTILFSAPLYFIVQFFFANRVRLLSGRWFMTIVCWSLTTIRFGCTFAMMGVVLNISSLGELEAHYQWLMALGLSLGVGVDVLVAGSMCWCLWRLRSDGVVSTRKVVDKLILWTLESGIATGGTSIGLLAFFFARSDLSWFPFYLILGKLFSNSMLAALNGRSHLRQLDRRTEPSTKSGSALHMPVSSGQMEFLTPGASMFGTTNESSDYTEENKDPRELHRYPQ
;
A
#
# COMPACT_ATOMS: atom_id res chain seq x y z
N MET A 1 59.63 -2.33 -31.14
CA MET A 1 58.54 -2.88 -30.30
C MET A 1 57.65 -1.73 -29.85
N SER A 2 56.66 -1.37 -30.66
CA SER A 2 55.63 -0.39 -30.26
C SER A 2 54.59 -1.14 -29.44
N LEU A 3 54.51 -0.85 -28.14
CA LEU A 3 53.42 -1.29 -27.28
C LEU A 3 52.11 -0.76 -27.88
N SER A 4 51.30 -1.66 -28.42
CA SER A 4 49.92 -1.36 -28.79
C SER A 4 49.21 -0.85 -27.53
N PRO A 5 48.49 0.30 -27.59
CA PRO A 5 47.68 0.74 -26.47
C PRO A 5 46.67 -0.36 -26.16
N SER A 6 46.65 -0.83 -24.92
CA SER A 6 45.64 -1.77 -24.45
C SER A 6 44.25 -1.24 -24.81
N PRO A 7 43.37 -2.05 -25.42
CA PRO A 7 42.03 -1.59 -25.75
C PRO A 7 41.37 -1.04 -24.48
N PRO A 8 40.57 0.04 -24.60
CA PRO A 8 39.85 0.57 -23.45
C PRO A 8 39.09 -0.59 -22.82
N ARG A 9 39.33 -0.85 -21.53
CA ARG A 9 38.61 -1.88 -20.78
C ARG A 9 37.14 -1.56 -20.91
N LEU A 10 36.42 -2.31 -21.73
CA LEU A 10 34.96 -2.25 -21.74
C LEU A 10 34.54 -2.45 -20.29
N PRO A 11 33.73 -1.54 -19.69
CA PRO A 11 33.17 -1.80 -18.38
C PRO A 11 32.55 -3.19 -18.44
N ALA A 12 32.93 -4.07 -17.51
CA ALA A 12 32.62 -5.50 -17.61
C ALA A 12 31.12 -5.66 -17.92
N MET A 13 30.80 -6.07 -19.15
CA MET A 13 29.42 -6.06 -19.65
C MET A 13 28.53 -6.93 -18.78
N ASP A 14 29.10 -7.97 -18.19
CA ASP A 14 28.42 -8.85 -17.24
C ASP A 14 27.99 -8.12 -15.95
N SER A 15 28.83 -7.23 -15.40
CA SER A 15 28.51 -6.54 -14.14
C SER A 15 27.49 -5.42 -14.30
N THR A 16 27.35 -4.87 -15.52
CA THR A 16 26.39 -3.79 -15.81
C THR A 16 25.15 -4.33 -16.53
N LEU A 17 25.31 -4.78 -17.78
CA LEU A 17 24.21 -5.23 -18.63
C LEU A 17 23.60 -6.54 -18.11
N GLY A 18 24.43 -7.49 -17.68
CA GLY A 18 23.96 -8.74 -17.07
C GLY A 18 23.16 -8.50 -15.79
N ALA A 19 23.64 -7.58 -14.93
CA ALA A 19 22.91 -7.21 -13.72
C ALA A 19 21.58 -6.50 -14.04
N MET A 20 21.55 -5.63 -15.05
CA MET A 20 20.32 -4.97 -15.50
C MET A 20 19.28 -5.97 -16.02
N GLU A 21 19.71 -6.96 -16.79
CA GLU A 21 18.84 -8.06 -17.26
C GLU A 21 18.24 -8.85 -16.08
N VAL A 22 19.06 -9.22 -15.09
CA VAL A 22 18.57 -9.87 -13.87
C VAL A 22 17.54 -8.99 -13.14
N GLY A 23 17.82 -7.69 -12.98
CA GLY A 23 16.88 -6.74 -12.41
C GLY A 23 15.57 -6.64 -13.19
N GLY A 24 15.63 -6.67 -14.53
CA GLY A 24 14.48 -6.71 -15.41
C GLY A 24 13.62 -7.96 -15.26
N VAL A 25 14.25 -9.14 -15.19
CA VAL A 25 13.57 -10.43 -14.99
C VAL A 25 12.89 -10.48 -13.63
N VAL A 26 13.62 -10.16 -12.56
CA VAL A 26 13.06 -10.10 -11.19
C VAL A 26 11.94 -9.07 -11.13
N GLY A 27 12.14 -7.92 -11.78
CA GLY A 27 11.10 -6.90 -11.87
C GLY A 27 9.84 -7.41 -12.59
N THR A 28 9.99 -8.09 -13.72
CA THR A 28 8.84 -8.64 -14.46
C THR A 28 8.05 -9.63 -13.61
N PHE A 29 8.74 -10.47 -12.85
CA PHE A 29 8.10 -11.38 -11.90
C PHE A 29 7.34 -10.63 -10.80
N LEU A 30 7.94 -9.62 -10.18
CA LEU A 30 7.28 -8.80 -9.15
C LEU A 30 6.07 -8.03 -9.68
N PHE A 31 6.10 -7.57 -10.93
CA PHE A 31 4.94 -6.96 -11.60
C PHE A 31 3.80 -7.97 -11.82
N GLY A 32 4.14 -9.22 -12.11
CA GLY A 32 3.17 -10.33 -12.15
C GLY A 32 2.48 -10.54 -10.79
N ILE A 33 3.25 -10.57 -9.70
CA ILE A 33 2.68 -10.65 -8.33
C ILE A 33 1.78 -9.45 -8.05
N GLU A 34 2.24 -8.24 -8.37
CA GLU A 34 1.47 -7.01 -8.18
C GLU A 34 0.13 -7.06 -8.92
N THR A 35 0.13 -7.53 -10.17
CA THR A 35 -1.10 -7.69 -10.96
C THR A 35 -2.08 -8.63 -10.28
N LEU A 36 -1.60 -9.76 -9.74
CA LEU A 36 -2.42 -10.69 -8.97
C LEU A 36 -2.96 -10.05 -7.68
N GLN A 37 -2.13 -9.30 -6.95
CA GLN A 37 -2.55 -8.58 -5.75
C GLN A 37 -3.61 -7.51 -6.05
N THR A 38 -3.47 -6.79 -7.16
CA THR A 38 -4.44 -5.79 -7.64
C THR A 38 -5.77 -6.45 -8.00
N PHE A 39 -5.74 -7.57 -8.72
CA PHE A 39 -6.95 -8.34 -9.02
C PHE A 39 -7.67 -8.82 -7.75
N HIS A 40 -6.92 -9.38 -6.79
CA HIS A 40 -7.50 -9.79 -5.49
C HIS A 40 -8.11 -8.61 -4.73
N TYR A 41 -7.46 -7.45 -4.77
CA TYR A 41 -7.96 -6.24 -4.11
C TYR A 41 -9.35 -5.86 -4.66
N PHE A 42 -9.49 -5.72 -5.97
CA PHE A 42 -10.76 -5.32 -6.58
C PHE A 42 -11.88 -6.35 -6.37
N ARG A 43 -11.55 -7.65 -6.30
CA ARG A 43 -12.54 -8.69 -6.00
C ARG A 43 -13.01 -8.70 -4.55
N ARG A 44 -12.13 -8.43 -3.59
CA ARG A 44 -12.41 -8.61 -2.15
C ARG A 44 -12.91 -7.34 -1.47
N PHE A 45 -12.48 -6.17 -1.95
CA PHE A 45 -12.73 -4.87 -1.31
C PHE A 45 -13.67 -3.99 -2.14
N SER A 46 -14.82 -4.53 -2.55
CA SER A 46 -15.82 -3.79 -3.33
C SER A 46 -16.43 -2.60 -2.56
N GLN A 47 -16.40 -2.64 -1.23
CA GLN A 47 -16.94 -1.60 -0.34
C GLN A 47 -15.90 -0.54 0.08
N ASP A 48 -14.66 -0.65 -0.38
CA ASP A 48 -13.64 0.34 -0.06
C ASP A 48 -13.93 1.69 -0.77
N PRO A 49 -13.55 2.81 -0.15
CA PRO A 49 -13.80 4.14 -0.70
C PRO A 49 -13.12 4.32 -2.06
N ALA A 50 -13.76 5.14 -2.91
CA ALA A 50 -13.32 5.35 -4.30
C ALA A 50 -11.86 5.81 -4.41
N TYR A 51 -11.38 6.66 -3.48
CA TYR A 51 -10.00 7.14 -3.52
C TYR A 51 -8.97 6.00 -3.46
N LEU A 52 -9.17 4.98 -2.61
CA LEU A 52 -8.26 3.83 -2.53
C LEU A 52 -8.28 3.01 -3.82
N LYS A 53 -9.46 2.84 -4.42
CA LYS A 53 -9.61 2.12 -5.70
C LYS A 53 -8.86 2.84 -6.82
N TRP A 54 -8.99 4.17 -6.89
CA TRP A 54 -8.23 4.97 -7.85
C TRP A 54 -6.73 4.93 -7.58
N THR A 55 -6.29 4.99 -6.33
CA THR A 55 -4.87 4.86 -5.98
C THR A 55 -4.32 3.51 -6.43
N VAL A 56 -5.02 2.40 -6.17
CA VAL A 56 -4.59 1.05 -6.59
C VAL A 56 -4.56 0.92 -8.12
N ALA A 57 -5.57 1.42 -8.82
CA ALA A 57 -5.57 1.42 -10.29
C ALA A 57 -4.42 2.25 -10.86
N LEU A 58 -4.23 3.47 -10.36
CA LEU A 58 -3.14 4.36 -10.78
C LEU A 58 -1.78 3.72 -10.55
N LEU A 59 -1.56 3.11 -9.38
CA LEU A 59 -0.32 2.43 -9.04
C LEU A 59 0.01 1.32 -10.05
N TRP A 60 -0.97 0.49 -10.38
CA TRP A 60 -0.80 -0.59 -11.37
C TRP A 60 -0.47 -0.06 -12.78
N PHE A 61 -1.13 1.03 -13.22
CA PHE A 61 -0.81 1.65 -14.51
C PHE A 61 0.59 2.28 -14.53
N LEU A 62 1.02 2.89 -13.43
CA LEU A 62 2.38 3.41 -13.29
C LEU A 62 3.42 2.27 -13.38
N GLU A 63 3.17 1.13 -12.72
CA GLU A 63 4.07 -0.04 -12.79
C GLU A 63 4.07 -0.71 -14.14
N LEU A 64 2.93 -0.75 -14.83
CA LEU A 64 2.86 -1.22 -16.20
C LEU A 64 3.72 -0.33 -17.11
N GLY A 65 3.57 1.00 -17.01
CA GLY A 65 4.37 1.96 -17.78
C GLY A 65 5.87 1.81 -17.50
N HIS A 66 6.24 1.73 -16.22
CA HIS A 66 7.62 1.50 -15.78
C HIS A 66 8.18 0.16 -16.27
N SER A 67 7.38 -0.90 -16.31
CA SER A 67 7.79 -2.21 -16.83
C SER A 67 7.98 -2.19 -18.34
N ILE A 68 7.07 -1.55 -19.09
CA ILE A 68 7.21 -1.39 -20.55
C ILE A 68 8.49 -0.61 -20.90
N THR A 69 8.77 0.49 -20.20
CA THR A 69 10.00 1.26 -20.45
C THR A 69 11.24 0.47 -20.08
N THR A 70 11.18 -0.34 -19.03
CA THR A 70 12.28 -1.26 -18.65
C THR A 70 12.53 -2.32 -19.71
N TRP A 71 11.49 -2.95 -20.25
CA TRP A 71 11.64 -3.94 -21.33
C TRP A 71 12.18 -3.33 -22.61
N HIS A 72 11.70 -2.14 -22.98
CA HIS A 72 12.22 -1.42 -24.13
C HIS A 72 13.69 -1.03 -23.94
N LEU A 73 14.07 -0.59 -22.74
CA LEU A 73 15.45 -0.28 -22.38
C LEU A 73 16.36 -1.51 -22.56
N LEU A 74 15.98 -2.64 -21.97
CA LEU A 74 16.74 -3.88 -22.04
C LEU A 74 16.86 -4.37 -23.48
N TYR A 75 15.74 -4.49 -24.20
CA TYR A 75 15.72 -4.90 -25.60
C TYR A 75 16.61 -4.02 -26.48
N SER A 76 16.58 -2.70 -26.27
CA SER A 76 17.42 -1.77 -27.01
C SER A 76 18.91 -2.03 -26.76
N LEU A 77 19.31 -2.21 -25.50
CA LEU A 77 20.71 -2.41 -25.13
C LEU A 77 21.23 -3.80 -25.46
N THR A 78 20.41 -4.85 -25.36
CA THR A 78 20.85 -6.24 -25.56
C THR A 78 20.62 -6.78 -26.97
N VAL A 79 19.62 -6.28 -27.68
CA VAL A 79 19.28 -6.76 -29.04
C VAL A 79 19.60 -5.70 -30.09
N THR A 80 19.01 -4.51 -29.99
CA THR A 80 19.11 -3.49 -31.05
C THR A 80 20.53 -2.97 -31.23
N PHE A 81 21.23 -2.67 -30.14
CA PHE A 81 22.60 -2.14 -30.14
C PHE A 81 23.64 -3.20 -29.77
N TYR A 82 23.34 -4.47 -30.03
CA TYR A 82 24.26 -5.57 -29.74
C TYR A 82 25.64 -5.34 -30.40
N GLY A 83 26.70 -5.52 -29.62
CA GLY A 83 28.08 -5.32 -30.08
C GLY A 83 28.51 -3.84 -30.19
N GLN A 84 27.68 -2.88 -29.76
CA GLN A 84 27.96 -1.45 -29.83
C GLN A 84 27.96 -0.80 -28.42
N PRO A 85 29.06 -0.95 -27.65
CA PRO A 85 29.11 -0.55 -26.23
C PRO A 85 28.96 0.96 -26.00
N GLN A 86 29.12 1.79 -27.04
CA GLN A 86 28.94 3.24 -26.96
C GLN A 86 27.51 3.61 -26.55
N HIS A 87 26.51 2.81 -26.95
CA HIS A 87 25.11 3.04 -26.63
C HIS A 87 24.75 2.80 -25.17
N ILE A 88 25.63 2.17 -24.38
CA ILE A 88 25.44 2.02 -22.93
C ILE A 88 25.63 3.38 -22.22
N GLN A 89 26.48 4.26 -22.78
CA GLN A 89 26.75 5.58 -22.23
C GLN A 89 25.81 6.66 -22.76
N THR A 90 25.04 6.36 -23.81
CA THR A 90 24.04 7.28 -24.35
C THR A 90 22.71 7.03 -23.66
N PRO A 91 22.08 8.03 -23.02
CA PRO A 91 20.81 7.82 -22.34
C PRO A 91 19.70 7.51 -23.37
N PRO A 92 19.13 6.29 -23.42
CA PRO A 92 18.02 6.00 -24.30
C PRO A 92 16.76 6.72 -23.81
N ILE A 93 15.81 6.98 -24.73
CA ILE A 93 14.53 7.62 -24.43
C ILE A 93 13.72 6.91 -23.34
N SER A 94 13.99 5.63 -23.10
CA SER A 94 13.39 4.84 -22.03
C SER A 94 13.79 5.30 -20.63
N LEU A 95 14.98 5.86 -20.43
CA LEU A 95 15.44 6.30 -19.11
C LEU A 95 14.56 7.42 -18.51
N PRO A 96 14.35 8.57 -19.17
CA PRO A 96 13.49 9.61 -18.61
C PRO A 96 12.03 9.14 -18.45
N LEU A 97 11.53 8.25 -19.31
CA LEU A 97 10.20 7.65 -19.15
C LEU A 97 10.14 6.71 -17.93
N THR A 98 11.21 5.97 -17.65
CA THR A 98 11.30 5.14 -16.43
C THR A 98 11.24 6.02 -15.17
N ILE A 99 11.86 7.20 -15.20
CA ILE A 99 11.76 8.18 -14.11
C ILE A 99 10.33 8.75 -14.02
N LEU A 100 9.71 9.07 -15.16
CA LEU A 100 8.34 9.60 -15.24
C LEU A 100 7.32 8.69 -14.55
N PHE A 101 7.45 7.37 -14.72
CA PHE A 101 6.54 6.41 -14.09
C PHE A 101 6.92 6.10 -12.63
N SER A 102 8.21 5.99 -12.31
CA SER A 102 8.66 5.64 -10.95
C SER A 102 8.55 6.78 -9.93
N ALA A 103 8.74 8.03 -10.34
CA ALA A 103 8.65 9.19 -9.44
C ALA A 103 7.27 9.33 -8.75
N PRO A 104 6.14 9.39 -9.48
CA PRO A 104 4.81 9.44 -8.85
C PRO A 104 4.50 8.17 -8.06
N LEU A 105 5.01 7.02 -8.49
CA LEU A 105 4.85 5.77 -7.78
C LEU A 105 5.46 5.82 -6.39
N TYR A 106 6.75 6.19 -6.29
CA TYR A 106 7.43 6.34 -5.00
C TYR A 106 6.69 7.32 -4.11
N PHE A 107 6.27 8.46 -4.66
CA PHE A 107 5.52 9.47 -3.93
C PHE A 107 4.21 8.92 -3.37
N ILE A 108 3.39 8.25 -4.18
CA ILE A 108 2.10 7.67 -3.75
C ILE A 108 2.30 6.66 -2.62
N VAL A 109 3.26 5.74 -2.77
CA VAL A 109 3.47 4.67 -1.80
C VAL A 109 4.03 5.21 -0.50
N GLN A 110 5.03 6.09 -0.56
CA GLN A 110 5.61 6.71 0.64
C GLN A 110 4.58 7.60 1.36
N PHE A 111 3.78 8.35 0.62
CA PHE A 111 2.68 9.13 1.18
C PHE A 111 1.63 8.25 1.87
N PHE A 112 1.28 7.11 1.26
CA PHE A 112 0.37 6.12 1.85
C PHE A 112 0.89 5.56 3.18
N PHE A 113 2.16 5.14 3.23
CA PHE A 113 2.74 4.61 4.46
C PHE A 113 2.94 5.71 5.52
N ALA A 114 3.34 6.93 5.14
CA ALA A 114 3.40 8.06 6.05
C ALA A 114 2.03 8.38 6.67
N ASN A 115 0.95 8.33 5.90
CA ASN A 115 -0.40 8.51 6.43
C ASN A 115 -0.81 7.37 7.38
N ARG A 116 -0.33 6.14 7.16
CA ARG A 116 -0.53 5.05 8.12
C ARG A 116 0.25 5.26 9.42
N VAL A 117 1.44 5.87 9.37
CA VAL A 117 2.18 6.25 10.59
C VAL A 117 1.36 7.23 11.42
N ARG A 118 0.67 8.19 10.79
CA ARG A 118 -0.27 9.11 11.46
C ARG A 118 -1.37 8.35 12.19
N LEU A 119 -2.03 7.43 11.48
CA LEU A 119 -3.16 6.68 11.99
C LEU A 119 -2.78 5.83 13.20
N LEU A 120 -1.59 5.23 13.16
CA LEU A 120 -1.09 4.38 14.25
C LEU A 120 -0.54 5.19 15.42
N SER A 121 0.25 6.24 15.16
CA SER A 121 0.95 6.99 16.21
C SER A 121 0.11 8.07 16.89
N GLY A 122 -0.96 8.53 16.24
CA GLY A 122 -1.77 9.67 16.67
C GLY A 122 -1.02 11.01 16.64
N ARG A 123 0.21 11.06 16.14
CA ARG A 123 1.09 12.25 16.18
C ARG A 123 1.31 12.83 14.80
N TRP A 124 0.95 14.11 14.65
CA TRP A 124 1.12 14.85 13.40
C TRP A 124 2.57 15.14 13.04
N PHE A 125 3.42 15.41 14.02
CA PHE A 125 4.82 15.78 13.80
C PHE A 125 5.58 14.79 12.90
N MET A 126 5.57 13.50 13.25
CA MET A 126 6.26 12.46 12.46
C MET A 126 5.72 12.35 11.03
N THR A 127 4.42 12.53 10.87
CA THR A 127 3.76 12.46 9.56
C THR A 127 4.16 13.64 8.68
N ILE A 128 4.17 14.85 9.24
CA ILE A 128 4.55 16.07 8.52
C ILE A 128 6.01 15.98 8.06
N VAL A 129 6.90 15.46 8.91
CA VAL A 129 8.30 15.20 8.52
C VAL A 129 8.38 14.17 7.39
N CYS A 130 7.65 13.06 7.46
CA CYS A 130 7.65 12.06 6.38
C CYS A 130 7.10 12.65 5.07
N TRP A 131 6.02 13.42 5.12
CA TRP A 131 5.42 14.06 3.94
C TRP A 131 6.33 15.11 3.32
N SER A 132 6.99 15.95 4.14
CA SER A 132 7.91 16.95 3.62
C SER A 132 9.11 16.31 2.92
N LEU A 133 9.74 15.31 3.54
CA LEU A 133 10.86 14.59 2.92
C LEU A 133 10.43 13.85 1.64
N THR A 134 9.26 13.21 1.64
CA THR A 134 8.72 12.53 0.45
C THR A 134 8.47 13.52 -0.70
N THR A 135 7.95 14.71 -0.38
CA THR A 135 7.70 15.77 -1.38
C THR A 135 9.00 16.35 -1.93
N ILE A 136 10.01 16.56 -1.08
CA ILE A 136 11.34 17.01 -1.52
C ILE A 136 11.98 15.96 -2.43
N ARG A 137 11.96 14.67 -2.03
CA ARG A 137 12.45 13.56 -2.86
C ARG A 137 11.77 13.54 -4.23
N PHE A 138 10.46 13.70 -4.27
CA PHE A 138 9.69 13.74 -5.50
C PHE A 138 10.16 14.88 -6.42
N GLY A 139 10.33 16.09 -5.87
CA GLY A 139 10.89 17.24 -6.59
C GLY A 139 12.29 16.97 -7.13
N CYS A 140 13.20 16.39 -6.34
CA CYS A 140 14.54 16.02 -6.79
C CYS A 140 14.49 14.99 -7.93
N THR A 141 13.59 14.00 -7.84
CA THR A 141 13.45 12.94 -8.86
C THR A 141 12.89 13.51 -10.17
N PHE A 142 11.93 14.44 -10.09
CA PHE A 142 11.42 15.15 -11.27
C PHE A 142 12.45 16.10 -11.89
N ALA A 143 13.23 16.82 -11.06
CA ALA A 143 14.33 17.63 -11.56
C ALA A 143 15.37 16.78 -12.30
N MET A 144 15.66 15.58 -11.76
CA MET A 144 16.55 14.61 -12.41
C MET A 144 16.02 14.16 -13.77
N MET A 145 14.71 13.92 -13.90
CA MET A 145 14.10 13.64 -15.21
C MET A 145 14.35 14.78 -16.21
N GLY A 146 14.18 16.04 -15.77
CA GLY A 146 14.46 17.21 -16.59
C GLY A 146 15.92 17.27 -17.06
N VAL A 147 16.88 16.93 -16.19
CA VAL A 147 18.29 16.82 -16.56
C VAL A 147 18.50 15.72 -17.60
N VAL A 148 17.99 14.51 -17.35
CA VAL A 148 18.17 13.35 -18.24
C VAL A 148 17.61 13.60 -19.65
N LEU A 149 16.58 14.43 -19.78
CA LEU A 149 16.02 14.83 -21.08
C LEU A 149 16.92 15.77 -21.88
N ASN A 150 17.87 16.48 -21.26
CA ASN A 150 18.67 17.52 -21.89
C ASN A 150 20.15 17.15 -22.07
N ILE A 151 20.61 16.06 -21.46
CA ILE A 151 21.99 15.58 -21.57
C ILE A 151 22.18 14.68 -22.80
N SER A 152 23.37 14.70 -23.37
CA SER A 152 23.73 13.85 -24.52
C SER A 152 24.44 12.56 -24.12
N SER A 153 24.96 12.50 -22.88
CA SER A 153 25.74 11.38 -22.37
C SER A 153 25.53 11.19 -20.86
N LEU A 154 25.54 9.93 -20.41
CA LEU A 154 25.54 9.60 -18.98
C LEU A 154 26.81 10.10 -18.26
N GLY A 155 27.91 10.35 -18.98
CA GLY A 155 29.11 10.97 -18.41
C GLY A 155 28.89 12.42 -17.99
N GLU A 156 28.02 13.17 -18.68
CA GLU A 156 27.64 14.53 -18.29
C GLU A 156 26.82 14.51 -16.99
N LEU A 157 25.99 13.48 -16.83
CA LEU A 157 25.21 13.26 -15.62
C LEU A 157 26.12 13.02 -14.41
N GLU A 158 27.13 12.17 -14.56
CA GLU A 158 28.12 11.89 -13.52
C GLU A 158 28.98 13.13 -13.21
N ALA A 159 29.44 13.85 -14.24
CA ALA A 159 30.32 15.00 -14.05
C ALA A 159 29.63 16.22 -13.39
N HIS A 160 28.37 16.50 -13.73
CA HIS A 160 27.71 17.76 -13.35
C HIS A 160 26.51 17.57 -12.40
N TYR A 161 25.87 16.40 -12.41
CA TYR A 161 24.59 16.19 -11.74
C TYR A 161 24.60 15.02 -10.75
N GLN A 162 25.77 14.42 -10.48
CA GLN A 162 25.90 13.34 -9.49
C GLN A 162 25.41 13.76 -8.10
N TRP A 163 25.58 15.02 -7.71
CA TRP A 163 25.08 15.55 -6.44
C TRP A 163 23.55 15.47 -6.33
N LEU A 164 22.82 15.71 -7.43
CA LEU A 164 21.36 15.68 -7.45
C LEU A 164 20.85 14.25 -7.33
N MET A 165 21.51 13.31 -8.01
CA MET A 165 21.24 11.89 -7.90
C MET A 165 21.56 11.36 -6.48
N ALA A 166 22.72 11.71 -5.93
CA ALA A 166 23.12 11.38 -4.56
C ALA A 166 22.11 11.89 -3.54
N LEU A 167 21.67 13.15 -3.67
CA LEU A 167 20.65 13.76 -2.82
C LEU A 167 19.32 13.01 -2.91
N GLY A 168 18.84 12.73 -4.13
CA GLY A 168 17.58 12.02 -4.35
C GLY A 168 17.59 10.60 -3.77
N LEU A 169 18.67 9.85 -3.97
CA LEU A 169 18.83 8.49 -3.43
C LEU A 169 18.96 8.50 -1.90
N SER A 170 19.74 9.44 -1.35
CA SER A 170 19.92 9.58 0.11
C SER A 170 18.61 9.97 0.81
N LEU A 171 17.84 10.88 0.23
CA LEU A 171 16.49 11.21 0.70
C LEU A 171 15.58 9.99 0.62
N GLY A 172 15.68 9.18 -0.44
CA GLY A 172 14.95 7.93 -0.59
C GLY A 172 15.19 6.97 0.59
N VAL A 173 16.46 6.66 0.86
CA VAL A 173 16.85 5.83 2.01
C VAL A 173 16.39 6.43 3.33
N GLY A 174 16.57 7.75 3.50
CA GLY A 174 16.15 8.45 4.71
C GLY A 174 14.65 8.34 4.98
N VAL A 175 13.81 8.52 3.96
CA VAL A 175 12.36 8.36 4.08
C VAL A 175 12.00 6.92 4.42
N ASP A 176 12.63 5.93 3.77
CA ASP A 176 12.31 4.52 3.98
C ASP A 176 12.64 4.08 5.41
N VAL A 177 13.83 4.45 5.90
CA VAL A 177 14.24 4.19 7.29
C VAL A 177 13.31 4.88 8.27
N LEU A 178 12.95 6.15 8.01
CA LEU A 178 12.07 6.91 8.90
C LEU A 178 10.67 6.29 8.96
N VAL A 179 10.08 5.94 7.82
CA VAL A 179 8.74 5.36 7.74
C VAL A 179 8.72 3.95 8.35
N ALA A 180 9.66 3.09 7.97
CA ALA A 180 9.75 1.73 8.51
C ALA A 180 10.03 1.75 10.01
N GLY A 181 10.96 2.59 10.48
CA GLY A 181 11.28 2.76 11.89
C GLY A 181 10.08 3.29 12.69
N SER A 182 9.39 4.30 12.16
CA SER A 182 8.19 4.87 12.80
C SER A 182 7.05 3.85 12.91
N MET A 183 6.83 3.06 11.85
CA MET A 183 5.86 1.97 11.86
C MET A 183 6.20 0.90 12.89
N CYS A 184 7.45 0.43 12.90
CA CYS A 184 7.91 -0.60 13.83
C CYS A 184 7.79 -0.14 15.27
N TRP A 185 8.23 1.09 15.57
CA TRP A 185 8.10 1.69 16.90
C TRP A 185 6.63 1.79 17.32
N CYS A 186 5.76 2.25 16.42
CA CYS A 186 4.36 2.43 16.74
C CYS A 186 3.63 1.10 16.99
N LEU A 187 3.91 0.08 16.18
CA LEU A 187 3.34 -1.25 16.38
C LEU A 187 3.88 -1.91 17.65
N TRP A 188 5.16 -1.73 17.96
CA TRP A 188 5.75 -2.21 19.22
C TRP A 188 5.08 -1.58 20.43
N ARG A 189 4.83 -0.27 20.39
CA ARG A 189 4.10 0.41 21.46
C ARG A 189 2.66 -0.10 21.61
N LEU A 190 1.95 -0.26 20.48
CA LEU A 190 0.59 -0.82 20.48
C LEU A 190 0.54 -2.25 21.05
N ARG A 191 1.58 -3.05 20.82
CA ARG A 191 1.74 -4.39 21.41
C ARG A 191 1.95 -4.31 22.93
N SER A 192 2.79 -3.41 23.40
CA SER A 192 3.10 -3.23 24.83
C SER A 192 1.84 -2.83 25.61
N ASP A 193 1.06 -1.89 25.07
CA ASP A 193 -0.08 -1.29 25.75
C ASP A 193 -1.39 -2.12 25.57
N GLY A 194 -1.42 -3.09 24.65
CA GLY A 194 -2.64 -3.80 24.24
C GLY A 194 -2.97 -5.11 25.00
N VAL A 195 -4.26 -5.48 24.96
CA VAL A 195 -4.82 -6.73 25.51
C VAL A 195 -4.41 -7.96 24.68
N VAL A 196 -4.36 -9.15 25.29
CA VAL A 196 -3.88 -10.41 24.68
C VAL A 196 -4.52 -10.72 23.31
N SER A 197 -5.82 -10.42 23.12
CA SER A 197 -6.50 -10.59 21.83
C SER A 197 -5.88 -9.76 20.71
N THR A 198 -5.64 -8.47 20.99
CA THR A 198 -5.04 -7.51 20.06
C THR A 198 -3.56 -7.85 19.78
N ARG A 199 -2.84 -8.44 20.74
CA ARG A 199 -1.40 -8.79 20.58
C ARG A 199 -1.14 -9.71 19.39
N LYS A 200 -1.99 -10.73 19.15
CA LYS A 200 -1.82 -11.65 18.01
C LYS A 200 -1.98 -10.96 16.66
N VAL A 201 -2.91 -10.03 16.55
CA VAL A 201 -3.15 -9.22 15.34
C VAL A 201 -1.97 -8.28 15.11
N VAL A 202 -1.50 -7.61 16.18
CA VAL A 202 -0.35 -6.71 16.14
C VAL A 202 0.94 -7.46 15.78
N ASP A 203 1.18 -8.65 16.31
CA ASP A 203 2.36 -9.46 15.97
C ASP A 203 2.42 -9.81 14.48
N LYS A 204 1.27 -10.14 13.88
CA LYS A 204 1.21 -10.42 12.44
C LYS A 204 1.41 -9.16 11.60
N LEU A 205 0.87 -8.02 12.06
CA LEU A 205 1.12 -6.71 11.45
C LEU A 205 2.60 -6.30 11.52
N ILE A 206 3.26 -6.53 12.66
CA ILE A 206 4.69 -6.29 12.85
C ILE A 206 5.48 -7.13 11.87
N LEU A 207 5.21 -8.44 11.78
CA LEU A 207 5.92 -9.34 10.88
C LEU A 207 5.79 -8.91 9.42
N TRP A 208 4.57 -8.62 8.95
CA TRP A 208 4.36 -8.15 7.57
C TRP A 208 5.00 -6.80 7.29
N THR A 209 4.94 -5.87 8.25
CA THR A 209 5.58 -4.56 8.11
C THR A 209 7.10 -4.70 8.08
N LEU A 210 7.68 -5.59 8.88
CA LEU A 210 9.11 -5.89 8.88
C LEU A 210 9.52 -6.56 7.57
N GLU A 211 8.82 -7.61 7.12
CA GLU A 211 9.12 -8.29 5.84
C GLU A 211 9.11 -7.30 4.67
N SER A 212 8.08 -6.46 4.58
CA SER A 212 7.96 -5.44 3.54
C SER A 212 9.00 -4.32 3.68
N GLY A 213 9.25 -3.82 4.90
CA GLY A 213 10.19 -2.73 5.17
C GLY A 213 11.65 -3.14 5.03
N ILE A 214 12.00 -4.40 5.33
CA ILE A 214 13.33 -4.96 5.07
C ILE A 214 13.54 -5.10 3.57
N ALA A 215 12.53 -5.57 2.82
CA ALA A 215 12.63 -5.70 1.37
C ALA A 215 12.84 -4.34 0.68
N THR A 216 12.01 -3.34 0.99
CA THR A 216 12.12 -2.01 0.39
C THR A 216 13.34 -1.25 0.90
N GLY A 217 13.53 -1.18 2.22
CA GLY A 217 14.65 -0.47 2.85
C GLY A 217 16.00 -1.09 2.50
N GLY A 218 16.12 -2.42 2.52
CA GLY A 218 17.32 -3.13 2.12
C GLY A 218 17.68 -2.89 0.65
N THR A 219 16.68 -2.87 -0.24
CA THR A 219 16.89 -2.55 -1.66
C THR A 219 17.31 -1.09 -1.85
N SER A 220 16.69 -0.14 -1.14
CA SER A 220 17.08 1.28 -1.18
C SER A 220 18.51 1.51 -0.66
N ILE A 221 18.89 0.82 0.42
CA ILE A 221 20.26 0.88 0.96
C ILE A 221 21.24 0.26 -0.03
N GLY A 222 20.91 -0.90 -0.63
CA GLY A 222 21.73 -1.54 -1.66
C GLY A 222 21.93 -0.63 -2.87
N LEU A 223 20.86 0.00 -3.36
CA LEU A 223 20.90 1.01 -4.41
C LEU A 223 21.90 2.13 -4.08
N LEU A 224 21.78 2.74 -2.89
CA LEU A 224 22.66 3.83 -2.47
C LEU A 224 24.12 3.36 -2.27
N ALA A 225 24.32 2.17 -1.70
CA ALA A 225 25.64 1.62 -1.45
C ALA A 225 26.38 1.34 -2.77
N PHE A 226 25.74 0.68 -3.73
CA PHE A 226 26.33 0.41 -5.03
C PHE A 226 26.58 1.71 -5.82
N PHE A 227 25.70 2.70 -5.66
CA PHE A 227 25.87 4.01 -6.28
C PHE A 227 27.16 4.72 -5.84
N PHE A 228 27.52 4.64 -4.56
CA PHE A 228 28.78 5.24 -4.07
C PHE A 228 29.99 4.31 -4.21
N ALA A 229 29.80 3.00 -4.15
CA ALA A 229 30.90 2.03 -4.18
C ALA A 229 31.43 1.77 -5.59
N ARG A 230 30.61 1.97 -6.63
CA ARG A 230 31.00 1.69 -8.02
C ARG A 230 30.63 2.85 -8.93
N SER A 231 31.56 3.25 -9.78
CA SER A 231 31.36 4.24 -10.85
C SER A 231 30.75 3.60 -12.11
N ASP A 232 30.02 2.49 -11.97
CA ASP A 232 29.36 1.80 -13.07
C ASP A 232 27.85 1.70 -12.81
N LEU A 233 27.10 1.15 -13.76
CA LEU A 233 25.64 1.04 -13.68
C LEU A 233 25.15 -0.11 -12.78
N SER A 234 26.00 -0.69 -11.92
CA SER A 234 25.63 -1.82 -11.03
C SER A 234 24.53 -1.47 -10.02
N TRP A 235 24.27 -0.18 -9.77
CA TRP A 235 23.18 0.29 -8.92
C TRP A 235 21.82 0.25 -9.61
N PHE A 236 21.79 0.32 -10.94
CA PHE A 236 20.56 0.43 -11.74
C PHE A 236 19.58 -0.76 -11.60
N PRO A 237 20.02 -2.02 -11.45
CA PRO A 237 19.11 -3.15 -11.21
C PRO A 237 18.27 -2.97 -9.95
N PHE A 238 18.86 -2.43 -8.88
CA PHE A 238 18.13 -2.14 -7.64
C PHE A 238 17.05 -1.09 -7.90
N TYR A 239 17.34 -0.08 -8.71
CA TYR A 239 16.36 0.94 -9.11
C TYR A 239 15.18 0.34 -9.90
N LEU A 240 15.44 -0.61 -10.81
CA LEU A 240 14.41 -1.28 -11.62
C LEU A 240 13.42 -2.12 -10.79
N ILE A 241 13.89 -2.74 -9.70
CA ILE A 241 13.07 -3.57 -8.82
C ILE A 241 12.43 -2.78 -7.67
N LEU A 242 13.00 -1.64 -7.29
CA LEU A 242 12.60 -0.92 -6.08
C LEU A 242 11.13 -0.46 -6.14
N GLY A 243 10.70 0.14 -7.25
CA GLY A 243 9.29 0.54 -7.47
C GLY A 243 8.33 -0.63 -7.20
N LYS A 244 8.66 -1.79 -7.75
CA LYS A 244 7.83 -2.98 -7.66
C LYS A 244 7.73 -3.49 -6.24
N LEU A 245 8.81 -3.42 -5.47
CA LEU A 245 8.77 -3.77 -4.04
C LEU A 245 7.90 -2.79 -3.24
N PHE A 246 7.94 -1.49 -3.56
CA PHE A 246 7.04 -0.50 -2.95
C PHE A 246 5.57 -0.82 -3.26
N SER A 247 5.24 -1.04 -4.53
CA SER A 247 3.88 -1.34 -4.97
C SER A 247 3.34 -2.63 -4.36
N ASN A 248 4.15 -3.70 -4.40
CA ASN A 248 3.81 -4.97 -3.76
C ASN A 248 3.62 -4.84 -2.25
N SER A 249 4.46 -4.06 -1.57
CA SER A 249 4.33 -3.81 -0.12
C SER A 249 3.04 -3.08 0.23
N MET A 250 2.68 -2.06 -0.55
CA MET A 250 1.43 -1.32 -0.35
C MET A 250 0.20 -2.20 -0.57
N LEU A 251 0.18 -2.99 -1.64
CA LEU A 251 -0.92 -3.91 -1.94
C LEU A 251 -1.02 -5.03 -0.91
N ALA A 252 0.10 -5.58 -0.45
CA ALA A 252 0.11 -6.59 0.61
C ALA A 252 -0.50 -6.03 1.89
N ALA A 253 -0.15 -4.78 2.23
CA ALA A 253 -0.68 -4.08 3.38
C ALA A 253 -2.20 -3.77 3.26
N LEU A 254 -2.74 -3.61 2.05
CA LEU A 254 -4.18 -3.43 1.79
C LEU A 254 -4.92 -4.76 1.83
N ASN A 255 -4.41 -5.78 1.14
CA ASN A 255 -5.02 -7.10 1.00
C ASN A 255 -5.00 -7.90 2.32
N GLY A 256 -3.94 -7.71 3.12
CA GLY A 256 -3.77 -8.33 4.43
C GLY A 256 -4.89 -8.01 5.43
N ARG A 257 -5.63 -6.91 5.24
CA ARG A 257 -6.78 -6.54 6.10
C ARG A 257 -7.84 -7.64 6.20
N SER A 258 -8.01 -8.43 5.14
CA SER A 258 -8.99 -9.52 5.12
C SER A 258 -8.62 -10.69 6.04
N HIS A 259 -7.32 -10.95 6.21
CA HIS A 259 -6.80 -11.97 7.13
C HIS A 259 -6.87 -11.49 8.57
N LEU A 260 -6.58 -10.20 8.82
CA LEU A 260 -6.70 -9.60 10.16
C LEU A 260 -8.15 -9.63 10.66
N ARG A 261 -9.14 -9.31 9.81
CA ARG A 261 -10.58 -9.43 10.14
C ARG A 261 -11.00 -10.85 10.52
N GLN A 262 -10.34 -11.88 9.98
CA GLN A 262 -10.64 -13.27 10.33
C GLN A 262 -10.02 -13.66 11.66
N LEU A 263 -8.81 -13.16 11.97
CA LEU A 263 -8.15 -13.38 13.27
C LEU A 263 -8.93 -12.71 14.40
N ASP A 264 -9.43 -11.50 14.18
CA ASP A 264 -10.22 -10.76 15.15
C ASP A 264 -11.52 -11.52 15.51
N ARG A 265 -12.27 -11.97 14.49
CA ARG A 265 -13.48 -12.82 14.66
C ARG A 265 -13.24 -14.13 15.42
N ARG A 266 -12.03 -14.70 15.35
CA ARG A 266 -11.68 -15.93 16.09
C ARG A 266 -11.32 -15.68 17.55
N THR A 267 -11.01 -14.44 17.90
CA THR A 267 -10.49 -14.08 19.22
C THR A 267 -11.56 -13.46 20.12
N GLU A 268 -12.70 -13.04 19.56
CA GLU A 268 -13.92 -12.82 20.35
C GLU A 268 -14.39 -14.16 20.94
N PRO A 269 -14.58 -14.27 22.27
CA PRO A 269 -15.27 -15.39 22.86
C PRO A 269 -16.66 -15.45 22.23
N SER A 270 -17.07 -16.62 21.73
CA SER A 270 -18.47 -16.86 21.42
C SER A 270 -19.24 -16.79 22.74
N THR A 271 -19.63 -15.59 23.16
CA THR A 271 -20.74 -15.40 24.08
C THR A 271 -21.96 -15.85 23.29
N LYS A 272 -22.17 -17.17 23.24
CA LYS A 272 -23.42 -17.74 22.80
C LYS A 272 -24.47 -17.09 23.67
N SER A 273 -25.19 -16.16 23.07
CA SER A 273 -26.54 -15.80 23.48
C SER A 273 -27.26 -17.13 23.71
N GLY A 274 -27.51 -17.46 24.98
CA GLY A 274 -28.41 -18.52 25.37
C GLY A 274 -29.80 -18.11 24.93
N SER A 275 -30.09 -18.27 23.63
CA SER A 275 -31.47 -18.35 23.15
C SER A 275 -32.11 -19.51 23.88
N ALA A 276 -33.15 -19.17 24.63
CA ALA A 276 -34.02 -20.08 25.35
C ALA A 276 -34.30 -21.33 24.51
N LEU A 277 -33.95 -22.48 25.07
CA LEU A 277 -34.43 -23.77 24.62
C LEU A 277 -35.90 -23.85 25.06
N HIS A 278 -36.78 -23.20 24.30
CA HIS A 278 -38.22 -23.38 24.43
C HIS A 278 -38.52 -24.77 23.87
N MET A 279 -38.57 -25.78 24.76
CA MET A 279 -39.16 -27.06 24.42
C MET A 279 -40.65 -26.84 24.09
N PRO A 280 -41.17 -27.37 22.97
CA PRO A 280 -42.60 -27.50 22.81
C PRO A 280 -43.07 -28.64 23.72
N VAL A 281 -43.78 -28.29 24.80
CA VAL A 281 -44.61 -29.26 25.51
C VAL A 281 -45.74 -29.64 24.54
N SER A 282 -45.67 -30.85 24.00
CA SER A 282 -46.76 -31.49 23.28
C SER A 282 -47.84 -31.86 24.30
N SER A 283 -48.83 -30.99 24.48
CA SER A 283 -50.11 -31.33 25.08
C SER A 283 -51.01 -31.91 23.98
N GLY A 284 -51.13 -33.23 23.97
CA GLY A 284 -52.08 -33.92 23.11
C GLY A 284 -53.51 -33.48 23.42
N GLN A 285 -54.15 -32.81 22.47
CA GLN A 285 -55.60 -32.65 22.45
C GLN A 285 -56.21 -33.92 21.86
N MET A 286 -56.90 -34.68 22.72
CA MET A 286 -57.84 -35.71 22.31
C MET A 286 -59.18 -35.01 22.05
N GLU A 287 -59.53 -34.91 20.78
CA GLU A 287 -60.81 -34.40 20.29
C GLU A 287 -61.93 -35.37 20.70
N PHE A 288 -62.88 -34.92 21.52
CA PHE A 288 -64.14 -35.61 21.73
C PHE A 288 -65.29 -34.61 21.59
N LEU A 289 -66.22 -34.98 20.72
CA LEU A 289 -67.38 -34.23 20.26
C LEU A 289 -68.37 -33.89 21.39
N THR A 290 -68.99 -32.72 21.26
CA THR A 290 -70.22 -32.20 21.91
C THR A 290 -71.37 -33.23 21.93
N PRO A 291 -72.46 -33.10 22.75
CA PRO A 291 -73.20 -31.84 22.97
C PRO A 291 -74.01 -31.63 24.29
N GLY A 292 -74.28 -30.35 24.56
CA GLY A 292 -75.60 -29.85 24.99
C GLY A 292 -75.98 -29.94 26.47
N ALA A 293 -76.29 -28.79 27.08
CA ALA A 293 -77.54 -28.51 27.79
C ALA A 293 -77.43 -27.27 28.71
N SER A 294 -78.43 -26.39 28.59
CA SER A 294 -79.07 -25.58 29.65
C SER A 294 -78.24 -24.58 30.47
N MET A 295 -78.74 -23.50 31.08
CA MET A 295 -79.97 -22.68 31.09
C MET A 295 -79.76 -21.77 32.34
N PHE A 296 -80.33 -20.55 32.35
CA PHE A 296 -80.34 -19.55 33.47
C PHE A 296 -79.03 -18.78 33.70
N GLY A 297 -78.98 -17.44 33.63
CA GLY A 297 -79.74 -16.42 34.41
C GLY A 297 -78.92 -16.12 35.69
N THR A 298 -78.47 -14.91 36.06
CA THR A 298 -79.10 -13.59 36.11
C THR A 298 -78.06 -12.50 36.50
N THR A 299 -78.24 -11.28 35.96
CA THR A 299 -78.12 -9.92 36.56
C THR A 299 -77.11 -9.60 37.69
N ASN A 300 -76.31 -8.52 37.54
CA ASN A 300 -76.47 -7.22 38.26
C ASN A 300 -75.27 -6.26 38.05
N GLU A 301 -75.62 -4.99 37.74
CA GLU A 301 -75.09 -3.71 38.28
C GLU A 301 -73.56 -3.40 38.27
N SER A 302 -73.05 -2.17 38.16
CA SER A 302 -73.55 -0.78 37.98
C SER A 302 -72.33 0.16 37.85
N SER A 303 -72.54 1.38 37.31
CA SER A 303 -71.74 2.65 37.43
C SER A 303 -70.30 2.65 36.87
N ASP A 304 -69.93 3.37 35.80
CA ASP A 304 -70.10 4.78 35.40
C ASP A 304 -69.32 5.80 36.26
N TYR A 305 -68.31 6.44 35.66
CA TYR A 305 -67.79 7.78 35.95
C TYR A 305 -66.92 8.27 34.78
N THR A 306 -67.49 9.19 33.99
CA THR A 306 -66.82 10.16 33.12
C THR A 306 -66.85 11.56 33.75
N GLU A 307 -65.77 12.32 33.63
CA GLU A 307 -65.70 13.81 33.54
C GLU A 307 -64.22 14.14 33.23
N GLU A 308 -63.80 14.59 32.05
CA GLU A 308 -64.01 15.88 31.35
C GLU A 308 -63.59 17.12 32.16
N ASN A 309 -62.48 17.77 31.76
CA ASN A 309 -62.47 19.23 31.62
C ASN A 309 -61.36 19.74 30.67
N LYS A 310 -61.77 20.53 29.67
CA LYS A 310 -60.98 21.41 28.79
C LYS A 310 -60.92 22.81 29.41
N ASP A 311 -59.87 23.58 29.17
CA ASP A 311 -59.99 24.97 28.65
C ASP A 311 -58.62 25.60 28.25
N PRO A 312 -58.56 26.75 27.53
CA PRO A 312 -57.70 26.98 26.38
C PRO A 312 -56.88 28.29 26.57
N ARG A 313 -56.37 28.86 25.47
CA ARG A 313 -55.67 30.16 25.25
C ARG A 313 -54.28 29.89 24.68
N GLU A 314 -54.15 29.81 23.36
CA GLU A 314 -53.88 30.95 22.48
C GLU A 314 -52.75 31.88 22.98
N LEU A 315 -51.62 31.88 22.26
CA LEU A 315 -51.02 33.14 21.83
C LEU A 315 -50.10 32.95 20.62
N HIS A 316 -50.59 33.44 19.48
CA HIS A 316 -49.87 33.78 18.26
C HIS A 316 -48.77 34.83 18.49
N ARG A 317 -47.62 34.66 17.81
CA ARG A 317 -46.76 35.69 17.16
C ARG A 317 -45.52 34.95 16.62
N TYR A 318 -45.17 34.96 15.33
CA TYR A 318 -44.73 36.08 14.50
C TYR A 318 -44.86 35.74 12.99
N PRO A 319 -45.01 36.77 12.13
CA PRO A 319 -44.31 36.79 10.84
C PRO A 319 -43.53 38.10 10.64
N GLN A 320 -42.27 37.98 10.19
CA GLN A 320 -41.59 38.72 9.11
C GLN A 320 -40.18 38.16 8.96
#